data_AF-A0A151EAV8-F1
#
_entry.id   AF-A0A151EAV8-F1
#
_cell.length_a   1.000
_cell.length_b   1.000
_cell.length_c   1.000
_cell.angle_alpha   90.00
_cell.angle_beta   90.00
_cell.angle_gamma   90.00
#
_symmetry.space_group_name_H-M   'P 1'
#
loop_
_entity.id
_entity.type
_entity.pdbx_description
1 polymer ?
#
loop_
_entity_poly.entity_id
_entity_poly.type
_entity_poly.pdbx_seq_one_letter_code
_entity_poly.pdbx_strand_id
1 'polypeptide(L)'
;MKMRLVKNKRGVELTMQTIIIAVLVIVVLIVLILIFSKSVRNFFLGTSGCTSRNGECMSECPEGWTNHFAGNPECEAEAGSGDTLLCCVRESDILGTGEDDYYR
;
A
#
# COMPACT_ATOMS: atom_id res chain seq x y z
N MET A 1 30.83 -63.73 -1.89
CA MET A 1 30.93 -62.53 -1.02
C MET A 1 29.53 -61.98 -0.79
N LYS A 2 29.14 -61.72 0.46
CA LYS A 2 27.78 -61.30 0.85
C LYS A 2 27.89 -59.93 1.50
N MET A 3 27.66 -58.86 0.73
CA MET A 3 27.66 -57.49 1.24
C MET A 3 26.37 -57.25 2.02
N ARG A 4 26.50 -56.84 3.28
CA ARG A 4 25.36 -56.39 4.08
C ARG A 4 25.24 -54.88 3.94
N LEU A 5 24.08 -54.46 3.44
CA LEU A 5 23.70 -53.06 3.27
C LEU A 5 23.28 -52.51 4.65
N VAL A 6 24.08 -51.59 5.19
CA VAL A 6 23.82 -50.94 6.47
C VAL A 6 22.76 -49.85 6.27
N LYS A 7 21.55 -50.09 6.77
CA LYS A 7 20.41 -49.16 6.67
C LYS A 7 20.57 -48.08 7.74
N ASN A 8 21.13 -46.93 7.37
CA ASN A 8 21.38 -45.81 8.28
C ASN A 8 20.06 -45.08 8.59
N LYS A 9 19.59 -45.11 9.85
CA LYS A 9 18.32 -44.51 10.30
C LYS A 9 18.43 -43.05 10.76
N ARG A 10 19.59 -42.40 10.56
CA ARG A 10 19.88 -41.05 11.07
C ARG A 10 19.24 -39.90 10.27
N GLY A 11 18.53 -40.18 9.18
CA GLY A 11 17.86 -39.15 8.37
C GLY A 11 16.56 -38.62 8.97
N VAL A 12 15.91 -39.34 9.91
CA VAL A 12 14.56 -39.01 10.39
C VAL A 12 14.56 -37.99 11.54
N GLU A 13 15.64 -37.88 12.31
CA GLU A 13 15.70 -36.90 13.42
C GLU A 13 15.91 -35.47 12.94
N LEU A 14 16.57 -35.28 11.78
CA LEU A 14 16.75 -33.97 11.15
C LEU A 14 15.44 -33.44 10.55
N THR A 15 14.51 -34.31 10.12
CA THR A 15 13.28 -33.87 9.46
C THR A 15 12.30 -33.21 10.43
N MET A 16 12.20 -33.70 11.67
CA MET A 16 11.30 -33.13 12.69
C MET A 16 11.68 -31.69 13.05
N GLN A 17 12.96 -31.42 13.35
CA GLN A 17 13.41 -30.05 13.68
C GLN A 17 13.23 -29.09 12.50
N THR A 18 13.52 -29.55 11.28
CA THR A 18 13.39 -28.72 10.07
C THR A 18 11.94 -28.31 9.82
N ILE A 19 10.98 -29.23 10.03
CA ILE A 19 9.55 -28.94 9.88
C ILE A 19 9.10 -27.88 10.91
N ILE A 20 9.56 -27.98 12.15
CA ILE A 20 9.21 -27.01 13.21
C ILE A 20 9.70 -25.60 12.85
N ILE A 21 10.94 -25.48 12.37
CA ILE A 21 11.51 -24.19 11.96
C ILE A 21 10.72 -23.62 10.77
N ALA A 22 10.39 -24.45 9.77
CA ALA A 22 9.63 -24.02 8.61
C ALA A 22 8.24 -23.46 9.00
N VAL A 23 7.54 -24.13 9.92
CA VAL A 23 6.23 -23.68 10.42
C VAL A 23 6.36 -22.36 11.19
N LEU A 24 7.36 -22.22 12.06
CA LEU A 24 7.61 -20.98 12.79
C LEU A 24 7.85 -19.80 11.86
N VAL A 25 8.66 -19.98 10.82
CA VAL A 25 8.94 -18.94 9.83
C VAL A 25 7.66 -18.52 9.11
N ILE A 26 6.83 -19.48 8.69
CA ILE A 26 5.55 -19.19 8.01
C ILE A 26 4.61 -18.37 8.92
N VAL A 27 4.51 -18.74 10.21
CA VAL A 27 3.67 -18.01 11.17
C VAL A 27 4.14 -16.56 11.33
N VAL A 28 5.44 -16.35 11.50
CA VAL A 28 6.01 -14.99 11.61
C VAL A 28 5.74 -14.19 10.34
N LEU A 29 5.89 -14.80 9.17
CA LEU A 29 5.67 -14.14 7.88
C LEU A 29 4.20 -13.70 7.72
N ILE A 30 3.25 -14.55 8.14
CA ILE A 30 1.81 -14.19 8.15
C ILE A 30 1.56 -12.99 9.07
N VAL A 31 2.12 -12.99 10.28
CA VAL A 31 1.94 -11.87 11.23
C VAL A 31 2.49 -10.56 10.65
N LEU A 32 3.67 -10.61 10.01
CA LEU A 32 4.24 -9.46 9.34
C LEU A 32 3.33 -8.96 8.23
N ILE A 33 2.84 -9.84 7.35
CA ILE A 33 1.90 -9.47 6.28
C ILE A 33 0.66 -8.78 6.86
N LEU A 34 0.05 -9.30 7.93
CA LEU A 34 -1.14 -8.70 8.54
C LEU A 34 -0.88 -7.29 9.10
N ILE A 35 0.28 -7.07 9.73
CA ILE A 35 0.67 -5.75 10.26
C ILE A 35 0.93 -4.78 9.11
N PHE A 36 1.74 -5.18 8.13
CA PHE A 36 2.06 -4.35 6.98
C PHE A 36 0.84 -4.05 6.12
N SER A 37 -0.09 -5.00 5.95
CA SER A 37 -1.32 -4.79 5.17
C SER A 37 -2.19 -3.66 5.74
N LYS A 38 -2.23 -3.50 7.07
CA LYS A 38 -2.95 -2.39 7.71
C LYS A 38 -2.26 -1.04 7.49
N SER A 39 -0.93 -1.01 7.57
CA SER A 39 -0.16 0.23 7.37
C SER A 39 -0.18 0.70 5.92
N VAL A 40 -0.05 -0.23 4.97
CA VAL A 40 -0.04 0.07 3.53
C VAL A 40 -1.38 0.67 3.08
N ARG A 41 -2.51 0.20 3.61
CA ARG A 41 -3.83 0.78 3.30
C ARG A 41 -3.92 2.26 3.67
N ASN A 42 -3.34 2.66 4.81
CA ASN A 42 -3.31 4.06 5.22
C ASN A 42 -2.29 4.90 4.43
N PHE A 43 -1.17 4.29 4.01
CA PHE A 43 -0.16 4.98 3.21
C PHE A 43 -0.67 5.28 1.79
N PHE A 44 -1.37 4.34 1.15
CA PHE A 44 -2.02 4.59 -0.14
C PHE A 44 -3.06 5.72 -0.05
N LEU A 45 -3.87 5.74 1.01
CA LEU A 45 -4.83 6.82 1.26
C LEU A 45 -4.14 8.19 1.41
N GLY A 46 -2.98 8.25 2.05
CA GLY A 46 -2.23 9.50 2.23
C GLY A 46 -1.53 10.03 0.98
N THR A 47 -1.05 9.15 0.07
CA THR A 47 -0.28 9.58 -1.12
C THR A 47 -1.12 9.89 -2.36
N SER A 48 -2.39 9.46 -2.40
CA SER A 48 -3.34 9.79 -3.46
C SER A 48 -4.42 10.78 -3.02
N GLY A 49 -4.17 11.50 -1.93
CA GLY A 49 -5.12 12.46 -1.38
C GLY A 49 -5.27 13.71 -2.25
N CYS A 50 -6.49 14.26 -2.29
CA CYS A 50 -6.78 15.56 -2.87
C CYS A 50 -5.93 16.66 -2.23
N THR A 51 -5.81 16.62 -0.90
CA THR A 51 -5.05 17.58 -0.10
C THR A 51 -3.56 17.53 -0.42
N SER A 52 -3.04 16.34 -0.76
CA SER A 52 -1.63 16.16 -1.14
C SER A 52 -1.27 16.81 -2.48
N ARG A 53 -2.27 17.12 -3.31
CA ARG A 53 -2.10 17.81 -4.60
C ARG A 53 -2.54 19.27 -4.53
N ASN A 54 -2.58 19.85 -3.34
CA ASN A 54 -3.08 21.20 -3.12
C ASN A 54 -4.53 21.39 -3.59
N GLY A 55 -5.29 20.28 -3.62
CA GLY A 55 -6.69 20.27 -4.01
C GLY A 55 -7.62 20.40 -2.81
N GLU A 56 -8.83 20.86 -3.08
CA GLU A 56 -9.91 20.99 -2.11
C GLU A 56 -11.08 20.09 -2.50
N CYS A 57 -11.66 19.41 -1.51
CA CYS A 57 -12.85 18.59 -1.71
C CYS A 57 -14.09 19.49 -1.75
N MET A 58 -14.73 19.60 -2.91
CA MET A 58 -15.90 20.46 -3.12
C MET A 58 -17.03 19.70 -3.82
N SER A 59 -18.27 20.13 -3.66
CA SER A 59 -19.41 19.53 -4.37
C SER A 59 -19.35 19.80 -5.88
N GLU A 60 -18.77 20.93 -6.28
CA GLU A 60 -18.58 21.35 -7.67
C GLU A 60 -17.25 22.10 -7.80
N CYS A 61 -16.51 21.90 -8.89
CA CYS A 61 -15.27 22.63 -9.13
C CYS A 61 -15.56 23.96 -9.82
N PRO A 62 -15.15 25.11 -9.25
CA PRO A 62 -15.34 26.43 -9.87
C PRO A 62 -14.46 26.61 -11.12
N GLU A 63 -14.74 27.64 -11.93
CA GLU A 63 -13.95 27.94 -13.14
C GLU A 63 -12.46 28.14 -12.81
N GLY A 64 -11.58 27.56 -13.65
CA GLY A 64 -10.12 27.55 -13.42
C GLY A 64 -9.62 26.41 -12.51
N TRP A 65 -10.53 25.52 -12.10
CA TRP A 65 -10.19 24.29 -11.39
C TRP A 65 -10.48 23.09 -12.28
N THR A 66 -9.65 22.06 -12.13
CA THR A 66 -9.82 20.80 -12.84
C THR A 66 -10.33 19.74 -11.87
N ASN A 67 -11.23 18.88 -12.35
CA ASN A 67 -11.76 17.78 -11.58
C ASN A 67 -10.85 16.55 -11.75
N HIS A 68 -10.01 16.29 -10.76
CA HIS A 68 -9.11 15.15 -10.84
C HIS A 68 -9.74 13.93 -10.15
N PHE A 69 -10.32 13.04 -10.97
CA PHE A 69 -10.88 11.74 -10.60
C PHE A 69 -12.09 11.81 -9.62
N ALA A 70 -13.26 11.38 -10.10
CA ALA A 70 -14.41 11.09 -9.24
C ALA A 70 -14.12 9.85 -8.39
N GLY A 71 -14.23 9.96 -7.07
CA GLY A 71 -13.99 8.86 -6.12
C GLY A 71 -12.64 8.91 -5.40
N ASN A 72 -12.21 10.09 -4.93
CA ASN A 72 -11.09 10.16 -3.99
C ASN A 72 -11.57 9.73 -2.60
N PRO A 73 -11.03 8.66 -2.00
CA PRO A 73 -11.45 8.19 -0.68
C PRO A 73 -11.22 9.22 0.43
N GLU A 74 -10.39 10.24 0.20
CA GLU A 74 -10.23 11.37 1.14
C GLU A 74 -11.48 12.26 1.16
N CYS A 75 -12.00 12.65 -0.01
CA CYS A 75 -13.23 13.44 -0.10
C CYS A 75 -14.47 12.61 0.30
N GLU A 76 -14.46 11.30 0.07
CA GLU A 76 -15.52 10.40 0.54
C GLU A 76 -15.51 10.19 2.07
N ALA A 77 -14.35 10.32 2.74
CA ALA A 77 -14.27 10.24 4.19
C ALA A 77 -14.84 11.50 4.87
N GLU A 78 -14.76 12.66 4.21
CA GLU A 78 -15.33 13.92 4.69
C GLU A 78 -16.82 14.07 4.32
N ALA A 79 -17.22 13.57 3.15
CA ALA A 79 -18.63 13.45 2.77
C ALA A 79 -19.30 12.35 3.59
N GLY A 80 -19.94 12.70 4.70
CA GLY A 80 -20.80 11.78 5.43
C GLY A 80 -21.87 11.16 4.51
N SER A 81 -21.61 9.94 4.03
CA SER A 81 -22.55 8.99 3.40
C SER A 81 -23.73 9.63 2.65
N GLY A 82 -23.49 10.30 1.52
CA GLY A 82 -24.58 10.75 0.64
C GLY A 82 -24.17 11.72 -0.47
N ASP A 83 -23.14 12.54 -0.23
CA ASP A 83 -22.71 13.57 -1.18
C ASP A 83 -21.45 13.14 -1.94
N THR A 84 -21.45 13.31 -3.27
CA THR A 84 -20.29 13.00 -4.11
C THR A 84 -19.36 14.22 -4.14
N LEU A 85 -18.42 14.31 -3.20
CA LEU A 85 -17.40 15.37 -3.23
C LEU A 85 -16.37 15.08 -4.33
N LEU A 86 -16.11 16.08 -5.17
CA LEU A 86 -15.09 16.07 -6.21
C LEU A 86 -13.79 16.63 -5.64
N CYS A 87 -12.66 16.06 -6.08
CA CYS A 87 -11.37 16.67 -5.83
C CYS A 87 -11.10 17.75 -6.88
N CYS A 88 -11.10 19.00 -6.44
CA CYS A 88 -10.82 20.15 -7.29
C CYS A 88 -9.38 20.58 -7.07
N VAL A 89 -8.59 20.67 -8.14
CA VAL A 89 -7.22 21.21 -8.10
C VAL A 89 -7.13 22.41 -9.04
N ARG A 90 -6.49 23.50 -8.62
CA ARG A 90 -6.29 24.66 -9.49
C ARG A 90 -5.42 24.29 -10.69
N GLU A 91 -5.79 24.77 -11.86
CA GLU A 91 -5.04 24.52 -13.09
C GLU A 91 -3.61 25.07 -13.04
N SER A 92 -3.38 26.14 -12.25
CA SER A 92 -2.06 26.70 -11.95
C SER A 92 -1.10 25.70 -11.29
N ASP A 93 -1.63 24.73 -10.54
CA ASP A 93 -0.82 23.79 -9.76
C ASP A 93 -0.52 22.50 -10.57
N ILE A 94 -1.31 22.23 -11.62
CA ILE A 94 -1.12 21.09 -12.54
C ILE A 94 -0.14 21.46 -13.66
N LEU A 95 -0.19 22.71 -14.12
CA LEU A 95 0.75 23.28 -15.08
C LEU A 95 2.00 23.85 -14.40
N GLY A 96 2.39 23.27 -13.25
CA GLY A 96 3.74 23.32 -12.74
C GLY A 96 4.71 22.71 -13.76
N THR A 97 5.00 23.48 -14.79
CA THR A 97 6.29 23.49 -15.46
C THR A 97 7.34 23.38 -14.37
N GLY A 98 8.05 22.25 -14.33
CA GLY A 98 9.22 22.08 -13.49
C GLY A 98 10.36 22.95 -14.04
N GLU A 99 10.22 24.28 -13.96
CA GLU A 99 11.13 25.22 -14.61
C GLU A 99 11.66 26.34 -13.70
N ASP A 100 11.42 26.33 -12.39
CA ASP A 100 11.83 27.44 -11.51
C ASP A 100 12.67 27.06 -10.27
N ASP A 101 13.56 26.06 -10.36
CA ASP A 101 14.61 25.85 -9.33
C ASP A 101 15.98 25.45 -9.92
N TYR A 102 16.38 26.01 -11.08
CA TYR A 102 17.73 25.86 -11.64
C TYR A 102 18.58 27.15 -11.62
N TYR A 103 18.11 28.23 -10.98
CA TYR A 103 18.90 29.44 -10.76
C TYR A 103 18.65 30.03 -9.36
N ARG A 104 19.18 29.37 -8.33
CA ARG A 104 19.56 30.07 -7.10
C ARG A 104 20.74 29.42 -6.41
#